data_AF-A0AAW0LW45-F1
#
_entry.id   AF-A0AAW0LW45-F1
#
_cell.length_a   1.000
_cell.length_b   1.000
_cell.length_c   1.000
_cell.angle_alpha   90.00
_cell.angle_beta   90.00
_cell.angle_gamma   90.00
#
_symmetry.space_group_name_H-M   'P 1'
#
loop_
_entity.id
_entity.type
_entity.pdbx_description
1 polymer ?
#
loop_
_entity_poly.entity_id
_entity_poly.type
_entity_poly.pdbx_seq_one_letter_code
_entity_poly.pdbx_strand_id
1 'polypeptide(L)'
;MALLQHLGRSKSVAKRSKKYLEEALYTRLFKEGGSELSVRHQLNQFIKTHKRVYKWEVGDTLRKLRQRKLYYPALKLSETMAKRGMNKTVSDQAIHLDLVAKTRGISAAENYFIDLPESSKNHLCYGALLNCYCKELMTEKAEALMEKMKELNLPLSSMPYNSLMTLYTKTEQPEKIPAIIQEMKASHIMFDAYTYNVWMRALAAVNDITGVERVIDEMKRDGRVAGDWTTYSNLTNRELA
;
A
#
# COMPACT_ATOMS: atom_id res chain seq x y z
N MET A 1 -31.75 -23.39 25.74
CA MET A 1 -31.44 -21.94 25.71
C MET A 1 -29.94 -21.74 25.64
N ALA A 2 -29.51 -20.89 24.71
CA ALA A 2 -28.22 -20.19 24.61
C ALA A 2 -26.94 -21.02 24.36
N LEU A 3 -26.52 -21.05 23.08
CA LEU A 3 -25.11 -21.05 22.69
C LEU A 3 -24.96 -20.26 21.39
N LEU A 4 -24.90 -18.92 21.56
CA LEU A 4 -24.55 -17.94 20.54
C LEU A 4 -23.35 -17.16 21.07
N GLN A 5 -22.43 -16.82 20.16
CA GLN A 5 -21.32 -15.86 20.29
C GLN A 5 -19.97 -16.37 20.81
N HIS A 6 -19.25 -17.10 19.97
CA HIS A 6 -17.78 -16.97 19.90
C HIS A 6 -17.42 -15.94 18.82
N LEU A 7 -17.53 -14.66 19.16
CA LEU A 7 -16.92 -13.55 18.43
C LEU A 7 -15.62 -13.10 19.14
N GLY A 8 -14.63 -12.76 18.33
CA GLY A 8 -13.23 -12.62 18.67
C GLY A 8 -12.89 -11.77 19.89
N ARG A 9 -11.99 -12.29 20.73
CA ARG A 9 -11.16 -11.47 21.61
C ARG A 9 -9.91 -11.05 20.87
N SER A 10 -9.94 -9.92 20.17
CA SER A 10 -8.71 -9.17 19.93
C SER A 10 -8.22 -8.71 21.31
N LYS A 11 -7.07 -9.21 21.74
CA LYS A 11 -6.46 -8.77 23.00
C LYS A 11 -6.01 -7.32 22.80
N SER A 12 -6.79 -6.39 23.37
CA SER A 12 -6.43 -4.98 23.52
C SER A 12 -4.99 -4.85 24.06
N VAL A 13 -4.14 -4.23 23.25
CA VAL A 13 -2.71 -4.00 23.49
C VAL A 13 -2.46 -3.09 24.72
N ALA A 14 -3.52 -2.45 25.24
CA ALA A 14 -3.44 -1.47 26.32
C ALA A 14 -3.10 -2.05 27.71
N LYS A 15 -3.01 -3.38 27.88
CA LYS A 15 -2.76 -4.04 29.17
C LYS A 15 -1.34 -4.57 29.40
N ARG A 16 -0.34 -4.20 28.59
CA ARG A 16 1.08 -4.48 28.92
C ARG A 16 1.66 -3.35 29.78
N SER A 17 2.18 -3.74 30.95
CA SER A 17 2.71 -2.93 32.05
C SER A 17 3.40 -1.60 31.67
N LYS A 18 2.99 -0.49 32.32
CA LYS A 18 3.57 0.87 32.22
C LYS A 18 5.08 0.96 32.53
N LYS A 19 5.71 -0.09 33.04
CA LYS A 19 7.14 -0.10 33.44
C LYS A 19 8.12 -0.13 32.24
N TYR A 20 7.63 -0.37 31.01
CA TYR A 20 8.43 -0.47 29.78
C TYR A 20 8.14 0.63 28.74
N LEU A 21 7.41 1.69 29.12
CA LEU A 21 7.16 2.84 28.27
C LEU A 21 8.40 3.73 28.20
N GLU A 22 9.49 3.19 27.64
CA GLU A 22 10.37 4.05 26.87
C GLU A 22 9.49 4.77 25.83
N GLU A 23 9.58 6.10 25.77
CA GLU A 23 8.87 6.90 24.78
C GLU A 23 9.06 6.26 23.39
N ALA A 24 7.97 5.78 22.80
CA ALA A 24 8.05 5.00 21.56
C ALA A 24 8.87 5.75 20.51
N LEU A 25 9.67 5.04 19.71
CA LEU A 25 10.57 5.66 18.72
C LEU A 25 9.86 6.74 17.89
N TYR A 26 8.62 6.48 17.47
CA TYR A 26 7.79 7.45 16.77
C TYR A 26 7.57 8.75 17.57
N THR A 27 7.16 8.68 18.84
CA THR A 27 6.93 9.89 19.65
C THR A 27 8.20 10.71 19.82
N ARG A 28 9.35 10.03 19.99
CA ARG A 28 10.67 10.69 20.03
C ARG A 28 10.99 11.42 18.73
N LEU A 29 10.78 10.78 17.58
CA LEU A 29 11.07 11.37 16.27
C LEU A 29 10.22 12.61 15.94
N PHE A 30 9.06 12.75 16.57
CA PHE A 30 8.12 13.86 16.32
C PHE A 30 8.09 14.90 17.45
N LYS A 31 9.00 14.78 18.43
CA LYS A 31 9.03 15.63 19.63
C LYS A 31 9.20 17.11 19.34
N GLU A 32 10.03 17.46 18.34
CA GLU A 32 10.29 18.85 17.92
C GLU A 32 9.34 19.31 16.81
N GLY A 33 8.29 18.54 16.51
CA GLY A 33 7.28 18.87 15.51
C GLY A 33 7.31 17.93 14.31
N GLY A 34 6.25 17.99 13.49
CA GLY A 34 6.01 17.08 12.37
C GLY A 34 6.64 17.46 11.04
N SER A 35 7.44 18.53 10.98
CA SER A 35 8.13 18.93 9.75
C SER A 35 9.22 17.92 9.38
N GLU A 36 9.47 17.75 8.08
CA GLU A 36 10.49 16.78 7.63
C GLU A 36 11.88 17.09 8.20
N LEU A 37 12.25 18.37 8.31
CA LEU A 37 13.52 18.80 8.87
C LEU A 37 13.66 18.43 10.36
N SER A 38 12.61 18.65 11.16
CA SER A 38 12.56 18.25 12.58
C SER A 38 12.73 16.73 12.73
N VAL A 39 11.95 15.95 11.98
CA VAL A 39 12.00 14.49 12.02
C VAL A 39 13.38 13.97 11.58
N ARG A 40 14.00 14.58 10.57
CA ARG A 40 15.38 14.27 10.15
C ARG A 40 16.39 14.57 11.25
N HIS A 41 16.26 15.72 11.92
CA HIS A 41 17.14 16.12 13.02
C HIS A 41 17.07 15.11 14.18
N GLN A 42 15.86 14.81 14.65
CA GLN A 42 15.62 13.82 15.71
C GLN A 42 16.11 12.42 15.33
N LEU A 43 15.89 12.00 14.08
CA LEU A 43 16.38 10.72 13.59
C LEU A 43 17.91 10.68 13.62
N ASN A 44 18.59 11.74 13.16
CA ASN A 44 20.04 11.79 13.18
C ASN A 44 20.61 11.76 14.62
N GLN A 45 19.98 12.47 15.56
CA GLN A 45 20.34 12.38 16.98
C GLN A 45 20.16 10.95 17.51
N PHE A 46 19.00 10.33 17.26
CA PHE A 46 18.74 8.95 17.65
C PHE A 46 19.77 7.96 17.09
N ILE A 47 20.15 8.12 15.82
CA ILE A 47 21.15 7.27 15.17
C ILE A 47 22.50 7.34 15.90
N LYS A 48 22.92 8.52 16.39
CA LYS A 48 24.17 8.70 17.16
C LYS A 48 24.13 8.04 18.54
N THR A 49 22.96 7.94 19.17
CA THR A 49 22.86 7.39 20.54
C THR A 49 23.08 5.87 20.64
N HIS A 50 23.14 5.14 19.53
CA HIS A 50 23.24 3.67 19.47
C HIS A 50 22.22 2.90 20.35
N LYS A 51 21.15 3.55 20.82
CA LYS A 51 20.12 2.91 21.63
C LYS A 51 19.47 1.74 20.90
N ARG A 52 19.28 0.63 21.62
CA ARG A 52 18.54 -0.52 21.13
C ARG A 52 17.07 -0.14 20.99
N VAL A 53 16.46 -0.58 19.89
CA VAL A 53 15.03 -0.42 19.62
C VAL A 53 14.46 -1.75 19.19
N TYR A 54 13.20 -1.99 19.54
CA TYR A 54 12.53 -3.21 19.17
C TYR A 54 12.03 -3.16 17.73
N LYS A 55 11.99 -4.32 17.07
CA LYS A 55 11.52 -4.43 15.68
C LYS A 55 10.10 -3.89 15.46
N TRP A 56 9.21 -4.11 16.43
CA TRP A 56 7.83 -3.62 16.34
C TRP A 56 7.75 -2.09 16.39
N GLU A 57 8.63 -1.42 17.15
CA GLU A 57 8.69 0.04 17.22
C GLU A 57 9.17 0.63 15.90
N VAL A 58 10.19 0.00 15.29
CA VAL A 58 10.68 0.39 13.97
C VAL A 58 9.57 0.22 12.94
N GLY A 59 8.85 -0.91 12.96
CA GLY A 59 7.72 -1.16 12.05
C GLY A 59 6.59 -0.14 12.18
N ASP A 60 6.19 0.20 13.41
CA ASP A 60 5.17 1.24 13.67
C ASP A 60 5.67 2.62 13.19
N THR A 61 6.91 2.95 13.47
CA THR A 61 7.52 4.22 13.05
C THR A 61 7.59 4.32 11.53
N LEU A 62 8.03 3.27 10.83
CA LEU A 62 8.06 3.22 9.37
C LEU A 62 6.66 3.39 8.75
N ARG A 63 5.64 2.76 9.32
CA ARG A 63 4.25 2.92 8.88
C ARG A 63 3.81 4.38 8.97
N LYS A 64 4.04 5.03 10.11
CA LYS A 64 3.64 6.42 10.35
C LYS A 64 4.42 7.42 9.50
N LEU A 65 5.73 7.20 9.31
CA LEU A 65 6.54 8.00 8.40
C LEU A 65 6.05 7.90 6.95
N ARG A 66 5.69 6.68 6.49
CA ARG A 66 5.12 6.47 5.15
C ARG A 66 3.76 7.13 4.97
N GLN A 67 2.88 7.06 5.96
CA GLN A 67 1.57 7.75 5.93
C GLN A 67 1.72 9.27 5.80
N ARG A 68 2.75 9.86 6.43
CA ARG A 68 3.07 11.28 6.32
C ARG A 68 3.94 11.64 5.11
N LYS A 69 4.18 10.69 4.19
CA LYS A 69 5.04 10.85 3.01
C LYS A 69 6.50 11.24 3.33
N LEU A 70 6.97 10.96 4.55
CA LEU A 70 8.34 11.19 4.99
C LEU A 70 9.24 10.02 4.57
N TYR A 71 9.45 9.86 3.26
CA TYR A 71 10.13 8.70 2.70
C TYR A 71 11.63 8.68 3.00
N TYR A 72 12.30 9.84 2.99
CA TYR A 72 13.73 9.91 3.28
C TYR A 72 14.06 9.51 4.73
N PRO A 73 13.40 10.07 5.78
CA PRO A 73 13.58 9.58 7.16
C PRO A 73 13.24 8.10 7.31
N ALA A 74 12.20 7.61 6.64
CA ALA A 74 11.80 6.20 6.70
C ALA A 74 12.88 5.29 6.09
N LEU A 75 13.43 5.64 4.92
CA LEU A 75 14.50 4.87 4.29
C LEU A 75 15.73 4.86 5.19
N LYS A 76 16.16 6.03 5.68
CA LYS A 76 17.33 6.15 6.54
C LYS A 76 17.21 5.34 7.82
N LEU A 77 16.02 5.32 8.43
CA LEU A 77 15.73 4.47 9.58
C LEU A 77 15.84 2.98 9.21
N SER A 78 15.21 2.56 8.10
CA SER A 78 15.22 1.17 7.62
C SER A 78 16.64 0.66 7.32
N GLU A 79 17.49 1.48 6.71
CA GLU A 79 18.90 1.14 6.43
C GLU A 79 19.73 1.08 7.72
N THR A 80 19.55 2.05 8.61
CA THR A 80 20.31 2.07 9.87
C THR A 80 19.99 0.86 10.74
N MET A 81 18.71 0.47 10.83
CA MET A 81 18.34 -0.70 11.61
C MET A 81 18.89 -1.99 11.01
N ALA A 82 18.95 -2.11 9.67
CA ALA A 82 19.61 -3.23 9.01
C ALA A 82 21.11 -3.29 9.32
N LYS A 83 21.81 -2.15 9.28
CA LYS A 83 23.24 -2.04 9.68
C LYS A 83 23.47 -2.42 11.15
N ARG A 84 22.49 -2.21 12.02
CA ARG A 84 22.51 -2.62 13.43
C ARG A 84 22.16 -4.11 13.63
N GLY A 85 22.08 -4.91 12.58
CA GLY A 85 21.80 -6.35 12.65
C GLY A 85 20.32 -6.70 12.80
N MET A 86 19.40 -5.77 12.56
CA MET A 86 17.97 -6.07 12.56
C MET A 86 17.57 -6.75 11.24
N ASN A 87 17.31 -8.05 11.29
CA ASN A 87 16.89 -8.84 10.13
C ASN A 87 15.54 -8.33 9.58
N LYS A 88 15.52 -8.02 8.29
CA LYS A 88 14.32 -7.65 7.54
C LYS A 88 13.47 -8.90 7.26
N THR A 89 12.19 -8.85 7.58
CA THR A 89 11.22 -9.84 7.06
C THR A 89 10.96 -9.59 5.57
N VAL A 90 10.35 -10.55 4.89
CA VAL A 90 9.85 -10.35 3.51
C VAL A 90 8.92 -9.13 3.38
N SER A 91 8.09 -8.84 4.39
CA SER A 91 7.26 -7.62 4.41
C SER A 91 8.12 -6.35 4.55
N ASP A 92 9.16 -6.39 5.38
CA ASP A 92 10.11 -5.28 5.52
C ASP A 92 10.88 -5.05 4.22
N GLN A 93 11.17 -6.10 3.43
CA GLN A 93 11.81 -5.99 2.12
C GLN A 93 10.91 -5.27 1.12
N ALA A 94 9.64 -5.64 1.03
CA ALA A 94 8.67 -4.95 0.17
C ALA A 94 8.48 -3.48 0.56
N ILE A 95 8.46 -3.17 1.87
CA ILE A 95 8.42 -1.79 2.36
C ILE A 95 9.70 -1.03 1.99
N HIS A 96 10.87 -1.67 2.14
CA HIS A 96 12.15 -1.06 1.78
C HIS A 96 12.21 -0.76 0.27
N LEU A 97 11.72 -1.67 -0.58
CA LEU A 97 11.60 -1.46 -2.02
C LEU A 97 10.74 -0.22 -2.35
N ASP A 98 9.53 -0.09 -1.76
CA ASP A 98 8.67 1.09 -1.94
C ASP A 98 9.36 2.38 -1.46
N LEU A 99 10.16 2.31 -0.40
CA LEU A 99 10.93 3.46 0.11
C LEU A 99 12.08 3.83 -0.82
N VAL A 100 12.83 2.85 -1.34
CA VAL A 100 13.92 3.07 -2.31
C VAL A 100 13.37 3.71 -3.58
N ALA A 101 12.28 3.17 -4.13
CA ALA A 101 11.64 3.72 -5.33
C ALA A 101 11.30 5.21 -5.17
N LYS A 102 10.68 5.58 -4.04
CA LYS A 102 10.22 6.95 -3.79
C LYS A 102 11.32 7.95 -3.39
N THR A 103 12.52 7.48 -3.07
CA THR A 103 13.62 8.34 -2.59
C THR A 103 14.79 8.39 -3.54
N ARG A 104 15.10 7.28 -4.22
CA ARG A 104 16.23 7.11 -5.13
C ARG A 104 15.79 6.84 -6.57
N GLY A 105 14.49 6.73 -6.83
CA GLY A 105 13.93 6.48 -8.16
C GLY A 105 13.73 5.00 -8.47
N ILE A 106 13.03 4.74 -9.57
CA ILE A 106 12.63 3.38 -9.97
C ILE A 106 13.82 2.48 -10.29
N SER A 107 14.86 2.99 -10.94
CA SER A 107 16.05 2.21 -11.30
C SER A 107 16.77 1.64 -10.07
N ALA A 108 16.84 2.41 -8.98
CA ALA A 108 17.40 1.94 -7.72
C ALA A 108 16.53 0.83 -7.09
N ALA A 109 15.21 0.91 -7.25
CA ALA A 109 14.29 -0.12 -6.77
C ALA A 109 14.39 -1.40 -7.62
N GLU A 110 14.52 -1.29 -8.94
CA GLU A 110 14.76 -2.44 -9.83
C GLU A 110 16.05 -3.17 -9.44
N ASN A 111 17.15 -2.43 -9.26
CA ASN A 111 18.43 -3.01 -8.82
C ASN A 111 18.28 -3.72 -7.47
N TYR A 112 17.62 -3.06 -6.51
CA TYR A 112 17.33 -3.67 -5.21
C TYR A 112 16.50 -4.95 -5.33
N PHE A 113 15.50 -4.95 -6.22
CA PHE A 113 14.67 -6.13 -6.46
C PHE A 113 15.48 -7.27 -7.08
N ILE A 114 16.37 -6.98 -8.04
CA ILE A 114 17.25 -7.97 -8.66
C ILE A 114 18.19 -8.58 -7.63
N ASP A 115 18.78 -7.76 -6.76
CA ASP A 115 19.72 -8.16 -5.71
C ASP A 115 19.06 -8.96 -4.58
N LEU A 116 17.73 -8.92 -4.45
CA LEU A 116 17.02 -9.72 -3.45
C LEU A 116 17.16 -11.23 -3.76
N PRO A 117 17.45 -12.06 -2.75
CA PRO A 117 17.39 -13.51 -2.90
C PRO A 117 16.01 -13.95 -3.39
N GLU A 118 15.96 -14.96 -4.27
CA GLU A 118 14.70 -15.45 -4.83
C GLU A 118 13.72 -15.91 -3.74
N SER A 119 14.24 -16.48 -2.65
CA SER A 119 13.46 -16.86 -1.46
C SER A 119 12.75 -15.70 -0.77
N SER A 120 13.18 -14.45 -1.02
CA SER A 120 12.59 -13.22 -0.47
C SER A 120 11.66 -12.50 -1.44
N LYS A 121 11.62 -12.89 -2.73
CA LYS A 121 10.76 -12.30 -3.77
C LYS A 121 9.37 -12.93 -3.77
N ASN A 122 8.59 -12.64 -2.73
CA ASN A 122 7.21 -13.10 -2.66
C ASN A 122 6.22 -12.11 -3.31
N HIS A 123 4.93 -12.43 -3.26
CA HIS A 123 3.85 -11.57 -3.76
C HIS A 123 3.88 -10.13 -3.23
N LEU A 124 4.42 -9.88 -2.03
CA LEU A 124 4.55 -8.52 -1.48
C LEU A 124 5.64 -7.72 -2.19
N CYS A 125 6.80 -8.33 -2.48
CA CYS A 125 7.89 -7.68 -3.20
C CYS A 125 7.50 -7.39 -4.65
N TYR A 126 6.90 -8.37 -5.33
CA TYR A 126 6.37 -8.19 -6.68
C TYR A 126 5.26 -7.13 -6.71
N GLY A 127 4.30 -7.18 -5.78
CA GLY A 127 3.23 -6.19 -5.68
C GLY A 127 3.74 -4.78 -5.36
N ALA A 128 4.81 -4.66 -4.57
CA ALA A 128 5.46 -3.38 -4.31
C ALA A 128 6.12 -2.80 -5.58
N LEU A 129 6.85 -3.63 -6.35
CA LEU A 129 7.45 -3.21 -7.62
C LEU A 129 6.38 -2.81 -8.64
N LEU A 130 5.30 -3.60 -8.75
CA LEU A 130 4.16 -3.30 -9.63
C LEU A 130 3.55 -1.94 -9.28
N ASN A 131 3.27 -1.70 -8.00
CA ASN A 131 2.74 -0.41 -7.54
C ASN A 131 3.71 0.75 -7.81
N CYS A 132 5.02 0.51 -7.82
CA CYS A 132 6.01 1.51 -8.24
C CYS A 132 5.88 1.79 -9.74
N TYR A 133 5.86 0.78 -10.62
CA TYR A 133 5.64 0.98 -12.06
C TYR A 133 4.33 1.70 -12.37
N CYS A 134 3.23 1.33 -11.71
CA CYS A 134 1.95 1.99 -11.89
C CYS A 134 1.96 3.47 -11.47
N LYS A 135 2.81 3.86 -10.51
CA LYS A 135 2.93 5.26 -10.07
C LYS A 135 3.80 6.10 -10.99
N GLU A 136 4.86 5.49 -11.53
CA GLU A 136 5.75 6.11 -12.51
C GLU A 136 5.21 6.01 -13.95
N LEU A 137 3.98 5.53 -14.12
CA LEU A 137 3.29 5.38 -15.41
C LEU A 137 4.02 4.50 -16.43
N MET A 138 4.77 3.51 -15.95
CA MET A 138 5.52 2.56 -16.80
C MET A 138 4.63 1.38 -17.23
N THR A 139 3.68 1.63 -18.14
CA THR A 139 2.63 0.68 -18.53
C THR A 139 3.16 -0.68 -18.98
N GLU A 140 4.08 -0.73 -19.94
CA GLU A 140 4.61 -1.99 -20.47
C GLU A 140 5.29 -2.83 -19.38
N LYS A 141 6.08 -2.20 -18.52
CA LYS A 141 6.74 -2.89 -17.39
C LYS A 141 5.74 -3.39 -16.35
N ALA A 142 4.68 -2.62 -16.09
CA ALA A 142 3.63 -3.02 -15.16
C ALA A 142 2.84 -4.24 -15.68
N GLU A 143 2.45 -4.21 -16.96
CA GLU A 143 1.76 -5.33 -17.63
C GLU A 143 2.63 -6.59 -17.64
N ALA A 144 3.90 -6.48 -18.07
CA ALA A 144 4.83 -7.61 -18.09
C ALA A 144 5.08 -8.20 -16.69
N LEU A 145 5.18 -7.33 -15.65
CA LEU A 145 5.34 -7.81 -14.29
C LEU A 145 4.09 -8.50 -13.77
N MET A 146 2.89 -8.02 -14.13
CA MET A 146 1.63 -8.66 -13.75
C MET A 146 1.52 -10.06 -14.37
N GLU A 147 1.82 -10.21 -15.66
CA GLU A 147 1.83 -11.52 -16.31
C GLU A 147 2.86 -12.47 -15.65
N LYS A 148 4.06 -11.98 -15.36
CA LYS A 148 5.06 -12.75 -14.61
C LYS A 148 4.55 -13.19 -13.23
N MET A 149 3.82 -12.33 -12.51
CA MET A 149 3.23 -12.69 -11.21
C MET A 149 2.20 -13.82 -11.35
N LYS A 150 1.43 -13.84 -12.44
CA LYS A 150 0.46 -14.90 -12.76
C LYS A 150 1.16 -16.20 -13.14
N GLU A 151 2.17 -16.15 -14.01
CA GLU A 151 2.97 -17.32 -14.42
C GLU A 151 3.62 -18.02 -13.22
N LEU A 152 4.08 -17.23 -12.24
CA LEU A 152 4.65 -17.73 -10.99
C LEU A 152 3.59 -18.23 -9.99
N ASN A 153 2.30 -18.21 -10.34
CA ASN A 153 1.17 -18.57 -9.49
C ASN A 153 1.20 -17.86 -8.12
N LEU A 154 1.63 -16.60 -8.10
CA LEU A 154 1.66 -15.83 -6.87
C LEU A 154 0.23 -15.52 -6.40
N PRO A 155 -0.05 -15.55 -5.10
CA PRO A 155 -1.36 -15.19 -4.58
C PRO A 155 -1.62 -13.70 -4.85
N LEU A 156 -2.48 -13.44 -5.84
CA LEU A 156 -2.94 -12.09 -6.18
C LEU A 156 -4.12 -11.70 -5.30
N SER A 157 -4.15 -10.42 -4.94
CA SER A 157 -5.25 -9.79 -4.19
C SER A 157 -5.83 -8.64 -5.03
N SER A 158 -6.79 -7.90 -4.49
CA SER A 158 -7.34 -6.71 -5.19
C SER A 158 -6.28 -5.65 -5.50
N MET A 159 -5.23 -5.53 -4.68
CA MET A 159 -4.27 -4.43 -4.77
C MET A 159 -3.50 -4.37 -6.12
N PRO A 160 -2.85 -5.45 -6.63
CA PRO A 160 -2.23 -5.46 -7.96
C PRO A 160 -3.14 -4.99 -9.10
N TYR A 161 -4.37 -5.51 -9.16
CA TYR A 161 -5.35 -5.13 -10.18
C TYR A 161 -5.78 -3.67 -10.04
N ASN A 162 -6.05 -3.22 -8.81
CA ASN A 162 -6.37 -1.83 -8.51
C ASN A 162 -5.25 -0.86 -8.94
N SER A 163 -3.98 -1.25 -8.78
CA SER A 163 -2.83 -0.48 -9.27
C SER A 163 -2.83 -0.38 -10.79
N LEU A 164 -3.09 -1.48 -11.52
CA LEU A 164 -3.19 -1.47 -12.98
C LEU A 164 -4.39 -0.66 -13.50
N MET A 165 -5.57 -0.81 -12.89
CA MET A 165 -6.74 -0.01 -13.27
C MET A 165 -6.47 1.50 -13.09
N THR A 166 -5.78 1.86 -12.02
CA THR A 166 -5.38 3.26 -11.78
C THR A 166 -4.37 3.75 -12.83
N LEU A 167 -3.41 2.89 -13.21
CA LEU A 167 -2.45 3.17 -14.27
C LEU A 167 -3.17 3.42 -15.60
N TYR A 168 -4.08 2.54 -16.00
CA TYR A 168 -4.87 2.70 -17.22
C TYR A 168 -5.73 3.96 -17.22
N THR A 169 -6.34 4.28 -16.08
CA THR A 169 -7.10 5.54 -15.93
C THR A 169 -6.20 6.77 -16.13
N LYS A 170 -4.96 6.74 -15.63
CA LYS A 170 -3.99 7.85 -15.74
C LYS A 170 -3.28 7.94 -17.09
N THR A 171 -3.23 6.84 -17.82
CA THR A 171 -2.60 6.74 -19.14
C THR A 171 -3.64 6.74 -20.27
N GLU A 172 -4.85 7.23 -19.96
CA GLU A 172 -5.96 7.43 -20.90
C GLU A 172 -6.35 6.15 -21.68
N GLN A 173 -6.25 4.99 -21.03
CA GLN A 173 -6.62 3.67 -21.56
C GLN A 173 -7.76 3.00 -20.77
N PRO A 174 -8.88 3.69 -20.46
CA PRO A 174 -9.96 3.13 -19.64
C PRO A 174 -10.63 1.89 -20.26
N GLU A 175 -10.50 1.67 -21.56
CA GLU A 175 -11.01 0.51 -22.29
C GLU A 175 -10.39 -0.83 -21.86
N LYS A 176 -9.21 -0.81 -21.22
CA LYS A 176 -8.57 -2.02 -20.66
C LYS A 176 -9.20 -2.48 -19.35
N ILE A 177 -9.91 -1.60 -18.64
CA ILE A 177 -10.42 -1.87 -17.28
C ILE A 177 -11.50 -2.97 -17.25
N PRO A 178 -12.47 -3.04 -18.19
CA PRO A 178 -13.43 -4.13 -18.23
C PRO A 178 -12.79 -5.52 -18.28
N ALA A 179 -11.69 -5.70 -19.02
CA ALA A 179 -10.97 -6.97 -19.08
C ALA A 179 -10.38 -7.36 -17.71
N ILE A 180 -9.79 -6.39 -17.00
CA ILE A 180 -9.30 -6.58 -15.63
C ILE A 180 -10.42 -7.01 -14.68
N ILE A 181 -11.59 -6.36 -14.76
CA ILE A 181 -12.76 -6.70 -13.93
C ILE A 181 -13.23 -8.14 -14.19
N GLN A 182 -13.30 -8.56 -15.47
CA GLN A 182 -13.66 -9.94 -15.80
C GLN A 182 -12.64 -10.94 -15.29
N GLU A 183 -11.35 -10.61 -15.40
CA GLU A 183 -10.28 -11.47 -14.90
C GLU A 183 -10.34 -11.64 -13.37
N MET A 184 -10.58 -10.56 -12.62
CA MET A 184 -10.75 -10.62 -11.17
C MET A 184 -11.97 -11.48 -10.79
N LYS A 185 -13.09 -11.37 -11.51
CA LYS A 185 -14.28 -12.21 -11.30
C LYS A 185 -13.99 -13.69 -11.57
N ALA A 186 -13.34 -14.00 -12.69
CA ALA A 186 -12.95 -15.36 -13.06
C ALA A 186 -11.97 -15.99 -12.05
N SER A 187 -11.12 -15.15 -11.45
CA SER A 187 -10.16 -15.56 -10.42
C SER A 187 -10.73 -15.55 -9.01
N HIS A 188 -12.04 -15.31 -8.85
CA HIS A 188 -12.73 -15.18 -7.55
C HIS A 188 -12.07 -14.16 -6.59
N ILE A 189 -11.45 -13.12 -7.14
CA ILE A 189 -10.84 -12.04 -6.35
C ILE A 189 -11.93 -11.06 -5.95
N MET A 190 -12.12 -10.92 -4.64
CA MET A 190 -13.12 -10.01 -4.09
C MET A 190 -12.77 -8.55 -4.40
N PHE A 191 -13.78 -7.80 -4.83
CA PHE A 191 -13.64 -6.35 -5.05
C PHE A 191 -13.66 -5.64 -3.70
N ASP A 192 -12.85 -4.58 -3.60
CA ASP A 192 -12.90 -3.65 -2.49
C ASP A 192 -13.50 -2.31 -2.92
N ALA A 193 -13.74 -1.41 -1.96
CA ALA A 193 -14.29 -0.08 -2.24
C ALA A 193 -13.45 0.69 -3.27
N TYR A 194 -12.14 0.47 -3.29
CA TYR A 194 -11.24 1.12 -4.21
C TYR A 194 -11.41 0.58 -5.64
N THR A 195 -11.57 -0.74 -5.80
CA THR A 195 -11.87 -1.38 -7.10
C THR A 195 -13.10 -0.75 -7.74
N TYR A 196 -14.22 -0.68 -7.01
CA TYR A 196 -15.45 -0.05 -7.51
C TYR A 196 -15.26 1.42 -7.86
N ASN A 197 -14.59 2.19 -6.99
CA ASN A 197 -14.36 3.61 -7.23
C ASN A 197 -13.52 3.87 -8.48
N VAL A 198 -12.46 3.08 -8.72
CA VAL A 198 -11.65 3.21 -9.94
C VAL A 198 -12.45 2.79 -11.17
N TRP A 199 -13.23 1.71 -11.08
CA TRP A 199 -14.09 1.26 -12.17
C TRP A 199 -15.13 2.32 -12.56
N MET A 200 -15.83 2.90 -11.60
CA MET A 200 -16.79 3.98 -11.84
C MET A 200 -16.12 5.22 -12.44
N ARG A 201 -14.92 5.61 -11.96
CA ARG A 201 -14.18 6.75 -12.52
C ARG A 201 -13.78 6.53 -13.98
N ALA A 202 -13.39 5.31 -14.34
CA ALA A 202 -13.05 4.96 -15.71
C ALA A 202 -14.27 5.03 -16.65
N LEU A 203 -15.42 4.49 -16.22
CA LEU A 203 -16.67 4.57 -16.98
C LEU A 203 -17.16 6.02 -17.10
N ALA A 204 -17.07 6.79 -16.02
CA ALA A 204 -17.38 8.21 -16.04
C ALA A 204 -16.49 8.93 -17.06
N ALA A 205 -15.17 8.66 -17.09
CA ALA A 205 -14.24 9.30 -18.04
C ALA A 205 -14.67 9.15 -19.51
N VAL A 206 -15.23 8.00 -19.89
CA VAL A 206 -15.78 7.74 -21.24
C VAL A 206 -17.25 8.09 -21.42
N ASN A 207 -17.85 8.81 -20.45
CA ASN A 207 -19.25 9.24 -20.43
C ASN A 207 -20.28 8.10 -20.41
N ASP A 208 -19.89 6.92 -19.90
CA ASP A 208 -20.80 5.78 -19.73
C ASP A 208 -21.50 5.83 -18.36
N ILE A 209 -22.49 6.73 -18.24
CA ILE A 209 -23.26 6.91 -17.00
C ILE A 209 -24.07 5.65 -16.64
N THR A 210 -24.64 4.98 -17.64
CA THR A 210 -25.40 3.73 -17.44
C THR A 210 -24.52 2.60 -16.88
N GLY A 211 -23.27 2.52 -17.34
CA GLY A 211 -22.27 1.63 -16.78
C GLY A 211 -21.98 1.95 -15.31
N VAL A 212 -21.86 3.22 -14.95
CA VAL A 212 -21.63 3.64 -13.56
C VAL A 212 -22.79 3.22 -12.66
N GLU A 213 -24.05 3.43 -13.08
CA GLU A 213 -25.24 2.98 -12.33
C GLU A 213 -25.24 1.47 -12.10
N ARG A 214 -24.88 0.69 -13.14
CA ARG A 214 -24.75 -0.77 -13.02
C ARG A 214 -23.69 -1.18 -12.00
N VAL A 215 -22.55 -0.48 -11.96
CA VAL A 215 -21.48 -0.74 -10.98
C VAL A 215 -21.94 -0.41 -9.56
N ILE A 216 -22.70 0.68 -9.38
CA ILE A 216 -23.28 1.04 -8.07
C ILE A 216 -24.23 -0.07 -7.60
N ASP A 217 -25.08 -0.60 -8.48
CA ASP A 217 -25.99 -1.68 -8.13
C ASP A 217 -25.26 -3.00 -7.86
N GLU A 218 -24.18 -3.30 -8.59
CA GLU A 218 -23.30 -4.43 -8.28
C GLU A 218 -22.67 -4.29 -6.89
N MET A 219 -22.14 -3.11 -6.56
CA MET A 219 -21.59 -2.81 -5.24
C MET A 219 -22.62 -3.00 -4.11
N LYS A 220 -23.88 -2.57 -4.32
CA LYS A 220 -24.98 -2.77 -3.36
C LYS A 220 -25.33 -4.24 -3.18
N ARG A 221 -25.38 -5.02 -4.28
CA ARG A 221 -25.69 -6.46 -4.24
C ARG A 221 -24.62 -7.26 -3.51
N ASP A 222 -23.36 -6.87 -3.67
CA ASP A 222 -22.25 -7.53 -3.00
C ASP A 222 -22.28 -7.33 -1.48
N GLY A 223 -22.94 -6.27 -0.99
CA GLY A 223 -23.28 -6.05 0.43
C GLY A 223 -22.08 -5.88 1.38
N ARG A 224 -20.85 -5.91 0.85
CA ARG A 224 -19.58 -5.93 1.60
C ARG A 224 -18.89 -4.58 1.67
N VAL A 225 -19.30 -3.63 0.82
CA VAL A 225 -18.75 -2.28 0.75
C VAL A 225 -19.85 -1.31 1.13
N ALA A 226 -19.70 -0.63 2.27
CA ALA A 226 -20.55 0.52 2.58
C ALA A 226 -20.28 1.61 1.54
N GLY A 227 -21.31 2.15 0.90
CA GLY A 227 -21.16 3.24 -0.05
C GLY A 227 -20.51 4.44 0.64
N ASP A 228 -19.21 4.64 0.41
CA ASP A 228 -18.49 5.79 0.95
C ASP A 228 -18.98 7.07 0.27
N TRP A 229 -18.95 8.19 0.99
CA TRP A 229 -19.28 9.52 0.44
C TRP A 229 -18.46 9.85 -0.83
N THR A 230 -17.27 9.26 -0.97
CA THR A 230 -16.40 9.42 -2.14
C THR A 230 -17.03 8.89 -3.43
N THR A 231 -17.93 7.90 -3.33
CA THR A 231 -18.67 7.37 -4.49
C THR A 231 -19.58 8.44 -5.09
N TYR A 232 -20.22 9.27 -4.24
CA TYR A 232 -21.08 10.38 -4.67
C TYR A 232 -20.29 11.62 -5.07
N SER A 233 -19.18 11.94 -4.37
CA SER A 233 -18.36 13.12 -4.70
C SER A 233 -17.64 12.99 -6.06
N ASN A 234 -17.36 11.77 -6.51
CA ASN A 234 -16.78 11.51 -7.83
C ASN A 234 -17.78 11.78 -8.98
N LEU A 235 -19.09 11.73 -8.71
CA LEU A 235 -20.14 12.06 -9.67
C LEU A 235 -20.34 13.58 -9.79
N THR A 236 -20.33 14.29 -8.65
CA THR A 236 -20.64 15.73 -8.60
C THR A 236 -19.55 16.63 -9.18
N ASN A 237 -18.28 16.20 -9.17
CA ASN A 237 -17.18 17.02 -9.72
C ASN A 237 -17.22 17.22 -11.25
N ARG A 238 -18.16 16.59 -11.95
CA ARG A 238 -18.36 16.79 -13.40
C ARG A 238 -19.61 17.61 -13.74
N GLU A 239 -20.48 17.91 -12.78
CA GLU A 239 -21.68 18.74 -13.01
C GLU A 239 -21.43 20.25 -12.85
N LEU A 240 -20.19 20.67 -12.56
CA LEU A 240 -19.83 22.08 -12.32
C LEU A 240 -18.67 22.61 -13.18
N ALA A 241 -18.43 22.03 -14.37
CA ALA A 241 -17.48 22.58 -15.35
C ALA A 241 -18.11 22.67 -16.75
#